data_AF-A0A7Y5BJW9-F1
#
_entry.id   AF-A0A7Y5BJW9-F1
#
_cell.length_a   1.000
_cell.length_b   1.000
_cell.length_c   1.000
_cell.angle_alpha   90.00
_cell.angle_beta   90.00
_cell.angle_gamma   90.00
#
_symmetry.space_group_name_H-M   'P 1'
#
loop_
_entity.id
_entity.type
_entity.pdbx_description
1 polymer ?
#
loop_
_entity_poly.entity_id
_entity_poly.type
_entity_poly.pdbx_seq_one_letter_code
_entity_poly.pdbx_strand_id
1 'polypeptide(L)'
;MKKLFDLISKLTKGTAVIFLCVFFLFCNRYTTVTEIDSNKDGKIDQYMISLKDKNLGIAMVVDESKEGNFDDISWIHGEPGNTKESFVVFNKIYKNGKVKSKTWYGPNTIKLIEFSDEDGDGFLETKIYYNKLALPKIINGHIARIEIDTDKDDKTDVWLFPADRVEIDSNKDGVPDRYSTDTKKVQEAYKQFTTSRKFELTTLPLEKPRSFVIHPELIQIDRWKANLNIHF
;
A
#
# COMPACT_ATOMS: atom_id res chain seq x y z
N MET A 1 -0.52 19.26 -25.30
CA MET A 1 -1.66 18.36 -25.52
C MET A 1 -1.23 16.91 -25.71
N LYS A 2 -0.46 16.58 -26.76
CA LYS A 2 -0.05 15.19 -27.06
C LYS A 2 0.66 14.48 -25.89
N LYS A 3 1.65 15.11 -25.25
CA LYS A 3 2.44 14.51 -24.16
C LYS A 3 1.64 14.12 -22.91
N LEU A 4 0.78 15.01 -22.42
CA LEU A 4 -0.07 14.72 -21.25
C LEU A 4 -1.14 13.68 -21.58
N PHE A 5 -1.68 13.71 -22.80
CA PHE A 5 -2.60 12.69 -23.29
C PHE A 5 -1.91 11.31 -23.41
N ASP A 6 -0.69 11.27 -23.94
CA ASP A 6 0.12 10.04 -24.01
C ASP A 6 0.44 9.50 -22.61
N LEU A 7 0.79 10.37 -21.65
CA LEU A 7 1.01 10.00 -20.24
C LEU A 7 -0.25 9.41 -19.59
N ILE A 8 -1.41 10.08 -19.74
CA ILE A 8 -2.70 9.63 -19.22
C ILE A 8 -3.12 8.31 -19.86
N SER A 9 -2.97 8.17 -21.18
CA SER A 9 -3.30 6.94 -21.90
C SER A 9 -2.49 5.73 -21.41
N LYS A 10 -1.24 5.95 -20.98
CA LYS A 10 -0.38 4.93 -20.38
C LYS A 10 -0.82 4.58 -18.96
N LEU A 11 -1.31 5.56 -18.19
CA LEU A 11 -1.84 5.37 -16.83
C LEU A 11 -3.18 4.60 -16.81
N THR A 12 -3.98 4.66 -17.89
CA THR A 12 -5.36 4.13 -17.94
C THR A 12 -5.54 2.82 -18.71
N LYS A 13 -4.50 1.97 -18.85
CA LYS A 13 -4.66 0.64 -19.44
C LYS A 13 -5.52 -0.26 -18.53
N GLY A 14 -6.85 -0.15 -18.64
CA GLY A 14 -7.85 -0.92 -17.90
C GLY A 14 -9.14 -0.11 -17.62
N THR A 15 -10.21 -0.44 -18.34
CA THR A 15 -11.68 -0.22 -18.15
C THR A 15 -12.28 0.92 -17.28
N ALA A 16 -11.55 1.95 -16.87
CA ALA A 16 -12.07 3.17 -16.22
C ALA A 16 -11.90 4.41 -17.13
N VAL A 17 -11.98 4.21 -18.45
CA VAL A 17 -11.55 5.18 -19.47
C VAL A 17 -12.50 6.39 -19.59
N ILE A 18 -13.76 6.29 -19.20
CA ILE A 18 -14.76 7.34 -19.52
C ILE A 18 -14.85 8.42 -18.41
N PHE A 19 -14.75 8.06 -17.13
CA PHE A 19 -14.85 9.05 -16.03
C PHE A 19 -13.53 9.82 -15.81
N LEU A 20 -12.37 9.17 -16.00
CA LEU A 20 -11.06 9.82 -15.85
C LEU A 20 -10.75 10.78 -17.01
N CYS A 21 -11.14 10.45 -18.26
CA CYS A 21 -10.92 11.33 -19.41
C CYS A 21 -11.70 12.64 -19.32
N VAL A 22 -12.92 12.65 -18.75
CA VAL A 22 -13.68 13.89 -18.54
C VAL A 22 -13.05 14.76 -17.46
N PHE A 23 -12.52 14.17 -16.38
CA PHE A 23 -11.79 14.92 -15.34
C PHE A 23 -10.48 15.52 -15.89
N PHE A 24 -9.74 14.77 -16.71
CA PHE A 24 -8.46 15.24 -17.27
C PHE A 24 -8.61 16.23 -18.44
N LEU A 25 -9.69 16.17 -19.23
CA LEU A 25 -9.98 17.18 -20.25
C LEU A 25 -10.18 18.58 -19.65
N PHE A 26 -10.72 18.68 -18.43
CA PHE A 26 -10.78 19.93 -17.67
C PHE A 26 -9.45 20.29 -16.98
N CYS A 27 -8.66 19.32 -16.52
CA CYS A 27 -7.36 19.58 -15.86
C CYS A 27 -6.28 20.17 -16.77
N ASN A 28 -6.32 19.94 -18.09
CA ASN A 28 -5.28 20.41 -19.03
C ASN A 28 -5.09 21.95 -19.04
N ARG A 29 -6.12 22.71 -18.67
CA ARG A 29 -5.98 24.16 -18.49
C ARG A 29 -5.11 24.51 -17.29
N TYR A 30 -5.15 23.69 -16.25
CA TYR A 30 -4.61 23.99 -14.92
C TYR A 30 -3.35 23.21 -14.57
N THR A 31 -2.92 22.21 -15.36
CA THR A 31 -1.75 21.37 -15.04
C THR A 31 -0.59 21.46 -16.03
N THR A 32 0.63 21.29 -15.53
CA THR A 32 1.89 21.14 -16.27
C THR A 32 2.52 19.79 -15.98
N VAL A 33 3.35 19.33 -16.92
CA VAL A 33 4.22 18.16 -16.74
C VAL A 33 5.66 18.64 -16.81
N THR A 34 6.43 18.34 -15.78
CA THR A 34 7.89 18.53 -15.74
C THR A 34 8.55 17.18 -15.96
N GLU A 35 9.40 17.11 -16.97
CA GLU A 35 10.22 15.94 -17.29
C GLU A 35 11.54 16.02 -16.50
N ILE A 36 11.91 14.93 -15.84
CA ILE A 36 13.09 14.86 -14.99
C ILE A 36 13.95 13.68 -15.48
N ASP A 37 15.23 13.94 -15.71
CA ASP A 37 16.28 12.95 -15.93
C ASP A 37 17.09 12.85 -14.65
N SER A 38 16.64 11.96 -13.75
CA SER A 38 17.16 11.88 -12.39
C SER A 38 18.57 11.29 -12.33
N ASN A 39 18.92 10.40 -13.27
CA ASN A 39 20.22 9.74 -13.36
C ASN A 39 21.19 10.42 -14.34
N LYS A 40 20.75 11.48 -15.05
CA LYS A 40 21.54 12.30 -16.00
C LYS A 40 22.10 11.49 -17.17
N ASP A 41 21.39 10.46 -17.62
CA ASP A 41 21.81 9.64 -18.76
C ASP A 41 21.26 10.15 -20.12
N GLY A 42 20.57 11.28 -20.11
CA GLY A 42 19.96 11.90 -21.29
C GLY A 42 18.57 11.36 -21.62
N LYS A 43 18.02 10.44 -20.81
CA LYS A 43 16.66 9.90 -20.96
C LYS A 43 15.82 10.21 -19.74
N ILE A 44 14.67 10.84 -19.98
CA ILE A 44 13.66 11.13 -18.95
C ILE A 44 13.19 9.84 -18.29
N ASP A 45 13.30 9.77 -16.97
CA ASP A 45 12.91 8.64 -16.12
C ASP A 45 11.80 9.00 -15.13
N GLN A 46 11.47 10.29 -14.99
CA GLN A 46 10.43 10.76 -14.07
C GLN A 46 9.60 11.89 -14.67
N TYR A 47 8.32 11.93 -14.29
CA TYR A 47 7.36 12.94 -14.71
C TYR A 47 6.62 13.49 -13.48
N MET A 48 6.76 14.79 -13.23
CA MET A 48 6.01 15.50 -12.19
C MET A 48 4.82 16.22 -12.82
N ILE A 49 3.62 15.95 -12.33
CA ILE A 49 2.40 16.66 -12.71
C ILE A 49 2.12 17.72 -11.65
N SER A 50 2.06 18.99 -12.06
CA SER A 50 1.86 20.13 -11.16
C SER A 50 0.68 20.99 -11.59
N LEU A 51 0.08 21.75 -10.67
CA LEU A 51 -0.86 22.83 -10.98
C LEU A 51 -0.09 24.09 -11.39
N LYS A 52 -0.38 24.62 -12.59
CA LYS A 52 0.31 25.74 -13.25
C LYS A 52 0.46 26.97 -12.38
N ASP A 53 -0.65 27.48 -11.85
CA ASP A 53 -0.69 28.79 -11.19
C ASP A 53 -0.19 28.74 -9.74
N LYS A 54 0.02 27.53 -9.21
CA LYS A 54 0.39 27.29 -7.82
C LYS A 54 1.75 26.64 -7.66
N ASN A 55 2.39 26.24 -8.78
CA ASN A 55 3.60 25.43 -8.80
C ASN A 55 3.53 24.24 -7.82
N LEU A 56 2.37 23.59 -7.77
CA LEU A 56 2.04 22.58 -6.76
C LEU A 56 2.02 21.19 -7.39
N GLY A 57 2.96 20.33 -7.02
CA GLY A 57 2.98 18.93 -7.46
C GLY A 57 1.77 18.15 -6.91
N ILE A 58 1.07 17.44 -7.78
CA ILE A 58 -0.11 16.62 -7.43
C ILE A 58 0.12 15.13 -7.69
N ALA A 59 1.05 14.79 -8.58
CA ALA A 59 1.45 13.42 -8.82
C ALA A 59 2.87 13.34 -9.39
N MET A 60 3.56 12.25 -9.09
CA MET A 60 4.84 11.88 -9.68
C MET A 60 4.71 10.49 -10.26
N VAL A 61 5.34 10.28 -11.42
CA VAL A 61 5.38 8.99 -12.10
C VAL A 61 6.83 8.67 -12.46
N VAL A 62 7.26 7.44 -12.21
CA VAL A 62 8.62 6.96 -12.48
C VAL A 62 8.57 5.80 -13.49
N ASP A 63 9.45 5.86 -14.50
CA ASP A 63 9.73 4.83 -15.50
C ASP A 63 11.21 4.46 -15.36
N GLU A 64 11.54 3.73 -14.29
CA GLU A 64 12.91 3.38 -13.93
C GLU A 64 13.50 2.36 -14.92
N SER A 65 12.64 1.44 -15.39
CA SER A 65 12.99 0.47 -16.43
C SER A 65 13.27 1.11 -17.80
N LYS A 66 12.75 2.33 -18.04
CA LYS A 66 12.82 3.05 -19.32
C LYS A 66 12.20 2.25 -20.47
N GLU A 67 11.26 1.37 -20.16
CA GLU A 67 10.54 0.52 -21.12
C GLU A 67 9.20 1.15 -21.54
N GLY A 68 8.89 2.34 -21.04
CA GLY A 68 7.68 3.09 -21.40
C GLY A 68 6.45 2.71 -20.59
N ASN A 69 6.61 1.84 -19.58
CA ASN A 69 5.61 1.51 -18.56
C ASN A 69 6.07 2.09 -17.22
N PHE A 70 5.13 2.58 -16.41
CA PHE A 70 5.47 3.19 -15.14
C PHE A 70 5.65 2.15 -14.04
N ASP A 71 6.76 2.25 -13.32
CA ASP A 71 7.14 1.39 -12.21
C ASP A 71 6.58 1.93 -10.88
N ASP A 72 6.46 3.25 -10.75
CA ASP A 72 5.92 3.94 -9.57
C ASP A 72 4.95 5.06 -9.98
N ILE A 73 3.81 5.12 -9.30
CA ILE A 73 2.91 6.27 -9.34
C ILE A 73 2.65 6.74 -7.91
N SER A 74 2.94 8.01 -7.64
CA SER A 74 2.74 8.64 -6.35
C SER A 74 1.80 9.84 -6.48
N TRP A 75 0.78 9.92 -5.62
CA TRP A 75 -0.10 11.07 -5.47
C TRP A 75 0.36 11.90 -4.29
N ILE A 76 0.40 13.21 -4.49
CA ILE A 76 1.01 14.16 -3.58
C ILE A 76 -0.08 15.13 -3.10
N HIS A 77 -0.25 15.20 -1.79
CA HIS A 77 -0.88 16.36 -1.18
C HIS A 77 0.14 17.50 -1.16
N GLY A 78 -0.32 18.72 -1.38
CA GLY A 78 0.49 19.87 -1.05
C GLY A 78 -0.37 21.11 -0.82
N GLU A 79 0.24 22.08 -0.16
CA GLU A 79 -0.42 23.34 0.19
C GLU A 79 0.07 24.47 -0.75
N PRO A 80 -0.84 25.21 -1.40
CA PRO A 80 -0.47 26.37 -2.21
C PRO A 80 0.37 27.38 -1.42
N GLY A 81 1.55 27.72 -1.94
CA GLY A 81 2.46 28.67 -1.29
C GLY A 81 3.27 28.10 -0.13
N ASN A 82 3.09 26.82 0.24
CA ASN A 82 3.93 26.14 1.22
C ASN A 82 4.35 24.74 0.76
N THR A 83 5.44 24.69 -0.02
CA THR A 83 5.99 23.43 -0.55
C THR A 83 6.56 22.48 0.52
N LYS A 84 6.75 22.95 1.76
CA LYS A 84 7.23 22.12 2.88
C LYS A 84 6.14 21.23 3.47
N GLU A 85 4.87 21.56 3.20
CA GLU A 85 3.70 20.77 3.62
C GLU A 85 3.27 19.76 2.56
N SER A 86 4.08 19.56 1.51
CA SER A 86 3.81 18.56 0.49
C SER A 86 4.26 17.17 0.95
N PHE A 87 3.38 16.19 0.87
CA PHE A 87 3.66 14.80 1.22
C PHE A 87 2.91 13.83 0.31
N VAL A 88 3.48 12.65 0.11
CA VAL A 88 2.81 11.55 -0.61
C VAL A 88 1.63 11.09 0.23
N VAL A 89 0.46 10.94 -0.39
CA VAL A 89 -0.77 10.41 0.24
C VAL A 89 -1.08 9.00 -0.22
N PHE A 90 -0.64 8.65 -1.42
CA PHE A 90 -0.85 7.34 -2.00
C PHE A 90 0.29 7.00 -2.97
N ASN A 91 0.72 5.76 -2.96
CA ASN A 91 1.76 5.23 -3.86
C ASN A 91 1.32 3.89 -4.40
N LYS A 92 1.66 3.62 -5.67
CA LYS A 92 1.37 2.37 -6.35
C LYS A 92 2.63 1.93 -7.09
N ILE A 93 3.12 0.76 -6.74
CA ILE A 93 4.33 0.17 -7.32
C ILE A 93 3.93 -0.98 -8.24
N TYR A 94 4.61 -1.04 -9.38
CA TYR A 94 4.47 -2.08 -10.38
C TYR A 94 5.74 -2.93 -10.45
N LYS A 95 5.56 -4.21 -10.78
CA LYS A 95 6.65 -5.13 -11.11
C LYS A 95 6.19 -5.99 -12.28
N ASN A 96 6.99 -6.01 -13.35
CA ASN A 96 6.66 -6.76 -14.57
C ASN A 96 5.24 -6.45 -15.11
N GLY A 97 4.84 -5.17 -15.05
CA GLY A 97 3.52 -4.70 -15.51
C GLY A 97 2.32 -5.04 -14.61
N LYS A 98 2.52 -5.76 -13.49
CA LYS A 98 1.49 -6.03 -12.48
C LYS A 98 1.66 -5.13 -11.27
N VAL A 99 0.58 -4.88 -10.54
CA VAL A 99 0.64 -4.10 -9.29
C VAL A 99 1.31 -4.97 -8.22
N LYS A 100 2.48 -4.56 -7.75
CA LYS A 100 3.18 -5.23 -6.64
C LYS A 100 2.69 -4.70 -5.30
N SER A 101 2.43 -3.40 -5.19
CA SER A 101 1.88 -2.84 -3.96
C SER A 101 1.09 -1.55 -4.15
N LYS A 102 0.27 -1.24 -3.15
CA LYS A 102 -0.47 0.01 -2.98
C LYS A 102 -0.30 0.47 -1.53
N THR A 103 0.16 1.70 -1.32
CA THR A 103 0.43 2.24 0.02
C THR A 103 -0.30 3.56 0.21
N TRP A 104 -1.01 3.70 1.34
CA TRP A 104 -1.64 4.94 1.77
C TRP A 104 -0.85 5.55 2.92
N TYR A 105 -0.76 6.87 2.89
CA TYR A 105 0.03 7.64 3.84
C TYR A 105 -0.81 8.74 4.48
N GLY A 106 -0.50 9.04 5.73
CA GLY A 106 -1.05 10.16 6.47
C GLY A 106 -0.16 11.40 6.32
N PRO A 107 -0.49 12.47 7.07
CA PRO A 107 0.36 13.65 7.17
C PRO A 107 1.80 13.28 7.50
N ASN A 108 2.76 14.04 6.93
CA ASN A 108 4.19 13.78 7.07
C ASN A 108 4.62 12.39 6.56
N THR A 109 3.93 11.88 5.54
CA THR A 109 4.22 10.60 4.87
C THR A 109 4.25 9.39 5.82
N ILE A 110 3.53 9.43 6.94
CA ILE A 110 3.40 8.27 7.84
C ILE A 110 2.66 7.15 7.10
N LYS A 111 3.24 5.96 6.98
CA LYS A 111 2.53 4.82 6.37
C LYS A 111 1.32 4.45 7.22
N LEU A 112 0.17 4.23 6.59
CA LEU A 112 -1.07 3.84 7.28
C LEU A 112 -1.40 2.38 6.97
N ILE A 113 -1.51 2.07 5.68
CA ILE A 113 -1.82 0.74 5.18
C ILE A 113 -1.07 0.48 3.87
N GLU A 114 -0.62 -0.75 3.68
CA GLU A 114 -0.01 -1.24 2.45
C GLU A 114 -0.66 -2.56 2.04
N PHE A 115 -0.96 -2.68 0.75
CA PHE A 115 -1.44 -3.91 0.14
C PHE A 115 -0.32 -4.43 -0.75
N SER A 116 0.04 -5.71 -0.67
CA SER A 116 1.15 -6.28 -1.44
C SER A 116 0.87 -7.69 -1.97
N ASP A 117 1.47 -7.97 -3.13
CA ASP A 117 1.51 -9.25 -3.85
C ASP A 117 2.84 -9.94 -3.52
N GLU A 118 2.94 -10.73 -2.46
CA GLU A 118 4.21 -11.25 -1.95
C GLU A 118 4.82 -12.34 -2.83
N ASP A 119 4.00 -13.15 -3.49
CA ASP A 119 4.48 -14.22 -4.38
C ASP A 119 4.53 -13.86 -5.88
N GLY A 120 4.03 -12.68 -6.26
CA GLY A 120 4.20 -12.10 -7.60
C GLY A 120 3.19 -12.59 -8.63
N ASP A 121 2.07 -13.18 -8.22
CA ASP A 121 1.09 -13.70 -9.16
C ASP A 121 -0.01 -12.71 -9.57
N GLY A 122 0.01 -11.51 -9.01
CA GLY A 122 -0.84 -10.38 -9.36
C GLY A 122 -2.07 -10.21 -8.48
N PHE A 123 -2.21 -11.01 -7.44
CA PHE A 123 -3.19 -10.79 -6.37
C PHE A 123 -2.53 -10.01 -5.22
N LEU A 124 -3.29 -9.20 -4.48
CA LEU A 124 -2.75 -8.43 -3.35
C LEU A 124 -3.24 -9.07 -2.04
N GLU A 125 -2.72 -10.26 -1.74
CA GLU A 125 -3.16 -11.07 -0.59
C GLU A 125 -2.82 -10.46 0.77
N THR A 126 -1.78 -9.63 0.83
CA THR A 126 -1.25 -9.14 2.11
C THR A 126 -1.68 -7.70 2.34
N LYS A 127 -2.28 -7.42 3.50
CA LYS A 127 -2.58 -6.05 3.98
C LYS A 127 -1.82 -5.79 5.27
N ILE A 128 -0.92 -4.81 5.23
CA ILE A 128 -0.08 -4.41 6.36
C ILE A 128 -0.62 -3.11 6.93
N TYR A 129 -0.99 -3.12 8.21
CA TYR A 129 -1.41 -1.95 8.96
C TYR A 129 -0.26 -1.47 9.83
N TYR A 130 0.04 -0.19 9.74
CA TYR A 130 1.14 0.44 10.43
C TYR A 130 0.66 1.17 11.68
N ASN A 131 1.53 1.28 12.69
CA ASN A 131 1.27 2.05 13.90
C ASN A 131 1.58 3.55 13.68
N LYS A 132 1.19 4.39 14.65
CA LYS A 132 1.40 5.85 14.61
C LYS A 132 2.86 6.31 14.53
N LEU A 133 3.82 5.42 14.76
CA LEU A 133 5.26 5.71 14.76
C LEU A 133 5.94 5.33 13.42
N ALA A 134 5.19 4.82 12.44
CA ALA A 134 5.70 4.36 11.14
C ALA A 134 6.11 5.52 10.21
N LEU A 135 7.22 6.17 10.53
CA LEU A 135 7.80 7.23 9.71
C LEU A 135 8.45 6.66 8.42
N PRO A 136 8.45 7.39 7.29
CA PRO A 136 8.90 6.90 5.97
C PRO A 136 10.33 6.36 5.91
N LYS A 137 11.19 6.78 6.85
CA LYS A 137 12.60 6.41 6.91
C LYS A 137 12.91 5.35 7.98
N ILE A 138 11.90 4.90 8.73
CA ILE A 138 12.04 3.89 9.78
C ILE A 138 10.88 2.90 9.62
N ILE A 139 11.12 1.85 8.84
CA ILE A 139 10.12 0.83 8.52
C ILE A 139 10.18 -0.36 9.50
N ASN A 140 11.34 -0.62 10.11
CA ASN A 140 11.51 -1.78 10.97
C ASN A 140 10.90 -1.55 12.36
N GLY A 141 9.94 -2.40 12.74
CA GLY A 141 9.34 -2.42 14.09
C GLY A 141 8.09 -1.56 14.28
N HIS A 142 7.46 -1.14 13.17
CA HIS A 142 6.28 -0.26 13.16
C HIS A 142 5.00 -0.88 12.56
N ILE A 143 5.02 -2.18 12.26
CA ILE A 143 3.84 -2.92 11.83
C ILE A 143 2.98 -3.22 13.07
N ALA A 144 1.71 -2.82 13.01
CA ALA A 144 0.73 -3.13 14.03
C ALA A 144 0.08 -4.50 13.77
N ARG A 145 -0.27 -4.75 12.50
CA ARG A 145 -1.01 -5.95 12.09
C ARG A 145 -0.72 -6.29 10.63
N ILE A 146 -0.66 -7.57 10.31
CA ILE A 146 -0.65 -8.07 8.92
C ILE A 146 -1.88 -8.95 8.76
N GLU A 147 -2.63 -8.73 7.69
CA GLU A 147 -3.76 -9.54 7.27
C GLU A 147 -3.39 -10.27 5.98
N ILE A 148 -3.72 -11.55 5.89
CA ILE A 148 -3.38 -12.38 4.74
C ILE A 148 -4.63 -13.12 4.27
N ASP A 149 -4.91 -13.01 2.98
CA ASP A 149 -5.86 -13.84 2.24
C ASP A 149 -5.10 -15.01 1.60
N THR A 150 -5.32 -16.22 2.09
CA THR A 150 -4.53 -17.40 1.69
C THR A 150 -5.11 -18.14 0.49
N ASP A 151 -6.38 -17.89 0.12
CA ASP A 151 -7.08 -18.59 -0.97
C ASP A 151 -7.67 -17.67 -2.05
N LYS A 152 -7.47 -16.36 -1.91
CA LYS A 152 -7.85 -15.29 -2.84
C LYS A 152 -9.35 -15.08 -2.98
N ASP A 153 -10.08 -15.22 -1.88
CA ASP A 153 -11.51 -14.98 -1.86
C ASP A 153 -11.88 -13.54 -1.43
N ASP A 154 -10.88 -12.65 -1.35
CA ASP A 154 -10.94 -11.27 -0.85
C ASP A 154 -11.27 -11.17 0.65
N LYS A 155 -11.26 -12.28 1.39
CA LYS A 155 -11.39 -12.32 2.85
C LYS A 155 -10.06 -12.63 3.52
N THR A 156 -9.91 -12.13 4.74
CA THR A 156 -8.71 -12.40 5.52
C THR A 156 -8.86 -13.72 6.25
N ASP A 157 -7.83 -14.54 6.17
CA ASP A 157 -7.75 -15.83 6.86
C ASP A 157 -6.82 -15.78 8.07
N VAL A 158 -5.79 -14.94 7.99
CA VAL A 158 -4.72 -14.87 8.97
C VAL A 158 -4.48 -13.43 9.39
N TRP A 159 -4.48 -13.19 10.70
CA TRP A 159 -4.13 -11.91 11.31
C TRP A 159 -2.88 -12.09 12.17
N LEU A 160 -1.75 -11.55 11.72
CA LEU A 160 -0.51 -11.56 12.48
C LEU A 160 -0.36 -10.25 13.24
N PHE A 161 -0.10 -10.37 14.54
CA PHE A 161 0.32 -9.30 15.43
C PHE A 161 1.81 -9.56 15.74
N PRO A 162 2.77 -8.97 14.98
CA PRO A 162 4.14 -9.49 14.82
C PRO A 162 4.97 -9.72 16.10
N ALA A 163 4.58 -9.11 17.22
CA ALA A 163 5.30 -9.22 18.48
C ALA A 163 4.47 -9.89 19.60
N ASP A 164 3.30 -10.44 19.27
CA ASP A 164 2.38 -11.04 20.24
C ASP A 164 1.90 -12.42 19.77
N ARG A 165 1.09 -12.46 18.71
CA ARG A 165 0.41 -13.68 18.27
C ARG A 165 -0.07 -13.64 16.84
N VAL A 166 -0.56 -14.77 16.37
CA VAL A 166 -1.37 -14.88 15.16
C VAL A 166 -2.74 -15.43 15.50
N GLU A 167 -3.75 -14.96 14.79
CA GLU A 167 -5.12 -15.46 14.81
C GLU A 167 -5.49 -15.96 13.42
N ILE A 168 -6.20 -17.09 13.34
CA ILE A 168 -6.51 -17.79 12.10
C ILE A 168 -8.01 -18.10 12.07
N ASP A 169 -8.64 -17.78 10.96
CA ASP A 169 -9.95 -18.27 10.56
C ASP A 169 -9.77 -19.58 9.78
N SER A 170 -9.90 -20.70 10.48
CA SER A 170 -9.72 -22.04 9.92
C SER A 170 -10.99 -22.62 9.30
N ASN A 171 -12.16 -22.03 9.57
CA ASN A 171 -13.45 -22.48 9.04
C ASN A 171 -14.01 -21.55 7.94
N LYS A 172 -13.31 -20.45 7.64
CA LYS A 172 -13.63 -19.45 6.60
C LYS A 172 -14.95 -18.73 6.83
N ASP A 173 -15.32 -18.50 8.10
CA ASP A 173 -16.54 -17.77 8.48
C ASP A 173 -16.36 -16.25 8.65
N GLY A 174 -15.13 -15.76 8.46
CA GLY A 174 -14.72 -14.37 8.60
C GLY A 174 -14.34 -13.99 10.03
N VAL A 175 -14.32 -14.94 10.97
CA VAL A 175 -13.97 -14.73 12.38
C VAL A 175 -12.86 -15.70 12.79
N PRO A 176 -11.75 -15.23 13.38
CA PRO A 176 -10.70 -16.16 13.80
C PRO A 176 -11.17 -17.09 14.91
N ASP A 177 -10.93 -18.39 14.73
CA ASP A 177 -11.29 -19.46 15.66
C ASP A 177 -10.06 -20.18 16.25
N ARG A 178 -8.85 -19.86 15.78
CA ARG A 178 -7.59 -20.40 16.31
C ARG A 178 -6.54 -19.32 16.52
N TYR A 179 -5.58 -19.58 17.41
CA TYR A 179 -4.47 -18.65 17.65
C TYR A 179 -3.16 -19.35 18.04
N SER A 180 -2.04 -18.64 17.94
CA SER A 180 -0.75 -19.07 18.47
C SER A 180 0.09 -17.88 18.91
N THR A 181 0.74 -18.00 20.07
CA THR A 181 1.64 -16.98 20.66
C THR A 181 3.12 -17.37 20.52
N ASP A 182 3.42 -18.47 19.82
CA ASP A 182 4.81 -18.90 19.58
C ASP A 182 5.43 -18.03 18.47
N THR A 183 6.00 -16.89 18.87
CA THR A 183 6.51 -15.86 17.95
C THR A 183 7.56 -16.38 16.97
N LYS A 184 8.35 -17.39 17.34
CA LYS A 184 9.32 -18.01 16.42
C LYS A 184 8.60 -18.77 15.31
N LYS A 185 7.65 -19.63 15.67
CA LYS A 185 6.88 -20.38 14.67
C LYS A 185 6.01 -19.48 13.81
N VAL A 186 5.49 -18.38 14.36
CA VAL A 186 4.75 -17.36 13.57
C VAL A 186 5.64 -16.74 12.50
N GLN A 187 6.88 -16.35 12.84
CA GLN A 187 7.83 -15.81 11.88
C GLN A 187 8.21 -16.83 10.80
N GLU A 188 8.41 -18.09 11.19
CA GLU A 188 8.67 -19.20 10.25
C GLU A 188 7.49 -19.43 9.30
N ALA A 189 6.26 -19.48 9.82
CA ALA A 189 5.04 -19.65 9.02
C ALA A 189 4.82 -18.48 8.06
N TYR A 190 5.07 -17.25 8.48
CA TYR A 190 5.00 -16.08 7.60
C TYR A 190 6.03 -16.17 6.46
N LYS A 191 7.27 -16.54 6.77
CA LYS A 191 8.30 -16.75 5.75
C LYS A 191 7.92 -17.86 4.78
N GLN A 192 7.40 -18.99 5.28
CA GLN A 192 6.92 -20.10 4.44
C GLN A 192 5.77 -19.68 3.54
N PHE A 193 4.84 -18.88 4.05
CA PHE A 193 3.72 -18.33 3.28
C PHE A 193 4.22 -17.53 2.06
N THR A 194 5.15 -16.58 2.28
CA THR A 194 5.70 -15.76 1.18
C THR A 194 6.42 -16.56 0.09
N THR A 195 6.76 -17.83 0.34
CA THR A 195 7.43 -18.70 -0.64
C THR A 195 6.52 -19.78 -1.22
N SER A 196 5.57 -20.29 -0.43
CA SER A 196 4.83 -21.52 -0.76
C SER A 196 3.31 -21.43 -0.61
N ARG A 197 2.78 -20.27 -0.18
CA ARG A 197 1.37 -20.06 0.19
C ARG A 197 0.80 -20.98 1.25
N LYS A 198 1.67 -21.70 1.96
CA LYS A 198 1.25 -22.54 3.07
C LYS A 198 1.50 -21.80 4.37
N PHE A 199 0.43 -21.60 5.14
CA PHE A 199 0.51 -21.10 6.49
C PHE A 199 0.26 -22.26 7.47
N GLU A 200 1.31 -23.03 7.75
CA GLU A 200 1.23 -24.17 8.66
C GLU A 200 1.73 -23.76 10.05
N LEU A 201 0.83 -23.83 11.04
CA LEU A 201 1.15 -23.45 12.40
C LEU A 201 0.38 -24.31 13.41
N THR A 202 1.06 -24.74 14.47
CA THR A 202 0.39 -25.32 15.64
C THR A 202 -0.39 -24.23 16.36
N THR A 203 -1.71 -24.41 16.46
CA THR A 203 -2.63 -23.44 17.06
C THR A 203 -3.47 -24.04 18.18
N LEU A 204 -3.99 -23.16 19.03
CA LEU A 204 -4.97 -23.44 20.07
C LEU A 204 -6.32 -22.86 19.67
N PRO A 205 -7.45 -23.40 20.15
CA PRO A 205 -8.77 -22.79 19.97
C PRO A 205 -8.81 -21.36 20.50
N LEU A 206 -9.45 -20.45 19.77
CA LEU A 206 -9.67 -19.06 20.13
C LEU A 206 -11.16 -18.80 20.34
N GLU A 207 -11.51 -18.27 21.50
CA GLU A 207 -12.86 -17.79 21.78
C GLU A 207 -13.02 -16.33 21.32
N LYS A 208 -14.16 -16.00 20.72
CA LYS A 208 -14.45 -14.65 20.17
C LYS A 208 -14.10 -13.49 21.13
N PRO A 209 -14.46 -13.53 22.43
CA PRO A 209 -14.15 -12.44 23.36
C PRO A 209 -12.65 -12.21 23.60
N ARG A 210 -11.79 -13.14 23.18
CA ARG A 210 -10.34 -13.04 23.34
C ARG A 210 -9.64 -12.61 22.06
N SER A 211 -10.32 -12.54 20.93
CA SER A 211 -9.74 -12.17 19.63
C SER A 211 -9.35 -10.69 19.61
N PHE A 212 -8.14 -10.37 19.12
CA PHE A 212 -7.70 -9.00 18.88
C PHE A 212 -8.29 -8.42 17.61
N VAL A 213 -8.75 -9.28 16.68
CA VAL A 213 -9.45 -8.85 15.48
C VAL A 213 -10.81 -8.28 15.85
N ILE A 214 -11.54 -8.94 16.75
CA ILE A 214 -12.86 -8.49 17.22
C ILE A 214 -12.72 -7.41 18.31
N HIS A 215 -11.74 -7.57 19.20
CA HIS A 215 -11.52 -6.72 20.37
C HIS A 215 -10.12 -6.09 20.35
N PRO A 216 -9.85 -5.12 19.45
CA PRO A 216 -8.56 -4.45 19.35
C PRO A 216 -8.16 -3.70 20.63
N GLU A 217 -9.12 -3.36 21.51
CA GLU A 217 -8.89 -2.78 22.83
C GLU A 217 -8.10 -3.70 23.78
N LEU A 218 -8.09 -5.01 23.53
CA LEU A 218 -7.30 -5.95 24.32
C LEU A 218 -5.79 -5.82 24.05
N ILE A 219 -5.39 -5.18 22.94
CA ILE A 219 -3.99 -4.90 22.62
C ILE A 219 -3.47 -3.83 23.59
N GLN A 220 -2.70 -4.24 24.59
CA GLN A 220 -2.23 -3.34 25.65
C GLN A 220 -1.12 -2.39 25.17
N ILE A 221 -0.29 -2.83 24.22
CA ILE A 221 0.87 -2.06 23.80
C ILE A 221 0.51 -1.17 22.61
N ASP A 222 0.55 0.14 22.81
CA ASP A 222 0.20 1.15 21.81
C ASP A 222 0.97 1.02 20.49
N ARG A 223 2.23 0.56 20.54
CA ARG A 223 3.04 0.34 19.32
C ARG A 223 2.53 -0.82 18.46
N TRP A 224 1.56 -1.61 18.93
CA TRP A 224 0.92 -2.69 18.19
C TRP A 224 -0.50 -2.34 17.78
N LYS A 225 -0.97 -1.14 18.10
CA LYS A 225 -2.26 -0.64 17.62
C LYS A 225 -2.09 -0.02 16.24
N ALA A 226 -2.95 -0.43 15.32
CA ALA A 226 -3.01 0.14 13.99
C ALA A 226 -3.55 1.57 14.06
N ASN A 227 -3.11 2.42 13.14
CA ASN A 227 -3.61 3.78 13.01
C ASN A 227 -4.97 3.77 12.28
N LEU A 228 -6.02 3.26 12.93
CA LEU A 228 -7.32 2.95 12.30
C LEU A 228 -8.33 4.11 12.28
N ASN A 229 -7.94 5.33 12.66
CA ASN A 229 -8.81 6.50 12.53
C ASN A 229 -8.80 7.07 11.10
N ILE A 230 -9.06 6.22 10.11
CA ILE A 230 -9.13 6.63 8.69
C ILE A 230 -10.37 5.98 8.10
N HIS A 231 -11.43 6.77 7.96
CA HIS A 231 -12.49 6.45 7.03
C HIS A 231 -12.00 6.86 5.64
N PHE A 232 -11.84 5.88 4.74
CA PHE A 232 -11.58 6.11 3.32
C PHE A 232 -12.87 6.51 2.59
#